data_AF-A0A2H3D6F6-F1
#
_entry.id   AF-A0A2H3D6F6-F1
#
_cell.length_a   1.000
_cell.length_b   1.000
_cell.length_c   1.000
_cell.angle_alpha   90.00
_cell.angle_beta   90.00
_cell.angle_gamma   90.00
#
_symmetry.space_group_name_H-M   'P 1'
#
loop_
_entity.id
_entity.type
_entity.pdbx_description
1 polymer ?
#
loop_
_entity_poly.entity_id
_entity_poly.type
_entity_poly.pdbx_seq_one_letter_code
_entity_poly.pdbx_strand_id
1 'polypeptide(L)'
;MAPTPPPLSMSLSTLPIEVLGHVLAEAWALPLTPFQRLQMATSPLLVSRSFAWEFTRVFCTDIHILTPSHLNHVLRLVLPRLTVAFLSADSPFSPLEFCRSISFLLEVDPYRGNPLPHPIWSNIRCIMQLLPKYLPNVQRVSVNYHNWWCSDPYFTRLRLPEQVVELDVVFTHSLPFSKARLKQDVSLVEDPSFALPGVKKLTVVGGNRSFVRQLVSACHDAKSVTSDTFKKPVMSIVQEGVVSTPKKQLKSYI
;
A
#
# COMPACT_ATOMS: atom_id res chain seq x y z
N MET A 1 -34.77 -57.11 16.53
CA MET A 1 -34.77 -55.65 16.29
C MET A 1 -33.44 -55.10 16.76
N ALA A 2 -32.55 -54.75 15.84
CA ALA A 2 -31.27 -54.13 16.17
C ALA A 2 -31.49 -52.61 16.34
N PRO A 3 -30.87 -51.97 17.35
CA PRO A 3 -31.00 -50.53 17.55
C PRO A 3 -30.29 -49.78 16.42
N THR A 4 -31.01 -48.87 15.78
CA THR A 4 -30.43 -47.94 14.81
C THR A 4 -29.43 -47.03 15.52
N PRO A 5 -28.20 -46.85 14.99
CA PRO A 5 -27.25 -45.93 15.57
C PRO A 5 -27.79 -44.49 15.46
N PRO A 6 -27.56 -43.63 16.47
CA PRO A 6 -27.94 -42.24 16.39
C PRO A 6 -27.24 -41.60 15.19
N PRO A 7 -27.88 -40.68 14.47
CA PRO A 7 -27.20 -39.91 13.45
C PRO A 7 -26.05 -39.17 14.13
N LEU A 8 -24.82 -39.47 13.72
CA LEU A 8 -23.68 -38.60 13.98
C LEU A 8 -23.94 -37.31 13.20
N SER A 9 -24.78 -36.43 13.73
CA SER A 9 -24.69 -35.02 13.42
C SER A 9 -23.37 -34.57 14.02
N MET A 10 -22.27 -34.79 13.29
CA MET A 10 -21.12 -33.93 13.43
C MET A 10 -21.64 -32.54 13.08
N SER A 11 -22.09 -31.80 14.09
CA SER A 11 -22.10 -30.36 14.02
C SER A 11 -20.66 -30.01 13.62
N LEU A 12 -20.45 -29.65 12.35
CA LEU A 12 -19.25 -28.96 11.94
C LEU A 12 -19.10 -27.86 12.98
N SER A 13 -18.10 -28.01 13.85
CA SER A 13 -17.81 -27.07 14.90
C SER A 13 -17.51 -25.75 14.20
N THR A 14 -18.54 -24.93 14.04
CA THR A 14 -18.44 -23.65 13.37
C THR A 14 -17.57 -22.80 14.27
N LEU A 15 -16.35 -22.51 13.79
CA LEU A 15 -15.49 -21.52 14.39
C LEU A 15 -16.32 -20.26 14.68
N PRO A 16 -16.22 -19.68 15.89
CA PRO A 16 -16.85 -18.40 16.19
C PRO A 16 -16.46 -17.36 15.12
N ILE A 17 -17.41 -16.52 14.74
CA ILE A 17 -17.24 -15.60 13.61
C ILE A 17 -16.08 -14.62 13.85
N GLU A 18 -15.83 -14.28 15.11
CA GLU A 18 -14.74 -13.44 15.58
C GLU A 18 -13.38 -14.10 15.33
N VAL A 19 -13.27 -15.40 15.65
CA VAL A 19 -12.05 -16.18 15.42
C VAL A 19 -11.79 -16.31 13.93
N LEU A 20 -12.83 -16.57 13.14
CA LEU A 20 -12.71 -16.62 11.67
C LEU A 20 -12.23 -15.28 11.11
N GLY A 21 -12.82 -14.18 11.56
CA GLY A 21 -12.44 -12.83 11.17
C GLY A 21 -10.97 -12.53 11.48
N HIS A 22 -10.48 -12.93 12.66
CA HIS A 22 -9.07 -12.78 13.03
C HIS A 22 -8.14 -13.62 12.16
N VAL A 23 -8.46 -14.89 11.90
CA VAL A 23 -7.65 -15.75 11.03
C VAL A 23 -7.57 -15.17 9.62
N LEU A 24 -8.68 -14.67 9.09
CA LEU A 24 -8.72 -14.02 7.77
C LEU A 24 -7.91 -12.73 7.74
N ALA A 25 -8.01 -11.90 8.79
CA ALA A 25 -7.23 -10.66 8.91
C ALA A 25 -5.71 -10.94 8.93
N GLU A 26 -5.28 -11.88 9.75
CA GLU A 26 -3.87 -12.31 9.81
C GLU A 26 -3.39 -12.86 8.47
N ALA A 27 -4.16 -13.76 7.85
CA ALA A 27 -3.82 -14.32 6.54
C ALA A 27 -3.75 -13.24 5.45
N TRP A 28 -4.62 -12.21 5.50
CA TRP A 28 -4.66 -11.13 4.52
C TRP A 28 -3.50 -10.13 4.67
N ALA A 29 -3.02 -9.97 5.90
CA ALA A 29 -1.86 -9.15 6.25
C ALA A 29 -0.52 -9.77 5.83
N LEU A 30 -0.47 -11.09 5.55
CA LEU A 30 0.75 -11.76 5.08
C LEU A 30 1.28 -11.17 3.76
N PRO A 31 2.59 -11.29 3.49
CA PRO A 31 3.21 -10.87 2.22
C PRO A 31 2.87 -11.86 1.09
N LEU A 32 1.60 -11.88 0.69
CA LEU A 32 1.08 -12.75 -0.36
C LEU A 32 1.47 -12.25 -1.76
N THR A 33 1.73 -13.20 -2.68
CA THR A 33 1.87 -12.88 -4.10
C THR A 33 0.55 -12.37 -4.69
N PRO A 34 0.56 -11.67 -5.84
CA PRO A 34 -0.67 -11.17 -6.46
C PRO A 34 -1.67 -12.30 -6.75
N PHE A 35 -1.16 -13.45 -7.21
CA PHE A 35 -1.96 -14.65 -7.44
C PHE A 35 -2.57 -15.18 -6.14
N GLN A 36 -1.79 -15.28 -5.06
CA GLN A 36 -2.31 -15.71 -3.76
C GLN A 36 -3.36 -14.74 -3.21
N ARG A 37 -3.17 -13.42 -3.36
CA ARG A 37 -4.18 -12.42 -2.98
C ARG A 37 -5.46 -12.60 -3.78
N LEU A 38 -5.38 -12.88 -5.08
CA LEU A 38 -6.55 -13.14 -5.91
C LEU A 38 -7.26 -14.43 -5.48
N GLN A 39 -6.52 -15.50 -5.20
CA GLN A 39 -7.09 -16.75 -4.68
C GLN A 39 -7.79 -16.52 -3.33
N MET A 40 -7.15 -15.76 -2.43
CA MET A 40 -7.75 -15.41 -1.15
C MET A 40 -8.97 -14.49 -1.30
N ALA A 41 -9.03 -13.66 -2.34
CA ALA A 41 -10.18 -12.81 -2.62
C ALA A 41 -11.40 -13.57 -3.20
N THR A 42 -11.18 -14.75 -3.76
CA THR A 42 -12.20 -15.52 -4.51
C THR A 42 -12.63 -16.79 -3.80
N SER A 43 -11.71 -17.50 -3.15
CA SER A 43 -12.02 -18.75 -2.43
C SER A 43 -13.03 -18.63 -1.28
N PRO A 44 -13.11 -17.51 -0.50
CA PRO A 44 -14.13 -17.31 0.52
C PRO A 44 -15.57 -17.51 0.02
N LEU A 45 -15.81 -17.12 -1.23
CA LEU A 45 -17.12 -17.20 -1.89
C LEU A 45 -17.59 -18.65 -2.11
N LEU A 46 -16.65 -19.60 -2.10
CA LEU A 46 -16.91 -21.02 -2.34
C LEU A 46 -17.10 -21.83 -1.05
N VAL A 47 -16.77 -21.26 0.12
CA VAL A 47 -16.85 -21.95 1.41
C VAL A 47 -18.25 -21.80 2.01
N SER A 48 -18.66 -20.57 2.30
CA SER A 48 -19.99 -20.26 2.84
C SER A 48 -20.28 -18.76 2.75
N ARG A 49 -21.56 -18.37 2.90
CA ARG A 49 -21.95 -16.96 2.94
C ARG A 49 -21.31 -16.19 4.09
N SER A 50 -21.21 -16.80 5.27
CA SER A 50 -20.57 -16.18 6.44
C SER A 50 -19.08 -15.97 6.22
N PHE A 51 -18.39 -16.94 5.61
CA PHE A 51 -16.97 -16.84 5.29
C PHE A 51 -16.71 -15.74 4.25
N ALA A 52 -17.54 -15.67 3.20
CA ALA A 52 -17.50 -14.60 2.21
C ALA A 52 -17.72 -13.21 2.83
N TRP A 53 -18.67 -13.10 3.77
CA TRP A 53 -18.96 -11.85 4.46
C TRP A 53 -17.79 -11.39 5.34
N GLU A 54 -17.22 -12.28 6.14
CA GLU A 54 -16.06 -11.94 6.97
C GLU A 54 -14.83 -11.58 6.15
N PHE A 55 -14.57 -12.30 5.06
CA PHE A 55 -13.48 -11.91 4.18
C PHE A 55 -13.72 -10.54 3.55
N THR A 56 -14.96 -10.24 3.15
CA THR A 56 -15.31 -8.93 2.59
C THR A 56 -15.01 -7.80 3.58
N ARG A 57 -15.27 -8.01 4.87
CA ARG A 57 -14.90 -7.07 5.93
C ARG A 57 -13.39 -6.88 6.04
N VAL A 58 -12.64 -7.97 6.08
CA VAL A 58 -11.17 -7.93 6.12
C VAL A 58 -10.60 -7.19 4.90
N PHE A 59 -11.08 -7.55 3.70
CA PHE A 59 -10.72 -6.90 2.44
C PHE A 59 -10.98 -5.40 2.46
N CYS A 60 -12.11 -4.97 3.02
CA CYS A 60 -12.47 -3.56 3.12
C CYS A 60 -11.72 -2.79 4.20
N THR A 61 -11.05 -3.47 5.12
CA THR A 61 -10.17 -2.82 6.11
C THR A 61 -8.85 -2.43 5.45
N ASP A 62 -8.28 -3.35 4.67
CA ASP A 62 -7.00 -3.20 3.98
C ASP A 62 -7.13 -3.58 2.49
N ILE A 63 -7.31 -2.58 1.63
CA ILE A 63 -7.61 -2.81 0.22
C ILE A 63 -6.31 -3.03 -0.56
N HIS A 64 -6.21 -4.14 -1.28
CA HIS A 64 -5.08 -4.43 -2.18
C HIS A 64 -5.50 -4.38 -3.65
N ILE A 65 -5.04 -3.35 -4.36
CA ILE A 65 -5.31 -3.12 -5.77
C ILE A 65 -4.22 -3.76 -6.62
N LEU A 66 -4.59 -4.85 -7.27
CA LEU A 66 -3.66 -5.69 -8.04
C LEU A 66 -3.51 -5.23 -9.49
N THR A 67 -4.56 -4.66 -10.09
CA THR A 67 -4.56 -4.23 -11.49
C THR A 67 -5.48 -3.01 -11.69
N PRO A 68 -5.35 -2.24 -12.79
CA PRO A 68 -6.28 -1.18 -13.12
C PRO A 68 -7.74 -1.66 -13.24
N SER A 69 -7.97 -2.85 -13.80
CA SER A 69 -9.31 -3.44 -13.90
C SER A 69 -9.88 -3.82 -12.53
N HIS A 70 -9.05 -4.38 -11.64
CA HIS A 70 -9.44 -4.67 -10.27
C HIS A 70 -9.85 -3.39 -9.53
N LEU A 71 -9.13 -2.30 -9.74
CA LEU A 71 -9.47 -1.01 -9.16
C LEU A 71 -10.84 -0.49 -9.58
N ASN A 72 -11.13 -0.54 -10.88
CA ASN A 72 -12.44 -0.16 -11.39
C ASN A 72 -13.55 -1.02 -10.78
N HIS A 73 -13.31 -2.32 -10.60
CA HIS A 73 -14.25 -3.22 -9.92
C HIS A 73 -14.48 -2.80 -8.46
N VAL A 74 -13.41 -2.55 -7.71
CA VAL A 74 -13.49 -2.12 -6.31
C VAL A 74 -14.26 -0.81 -6.17
N LEU A 75 -13.92 0.20 -6.95
CA LEU A 75 -14.55 1.52 -6.86
C LEU A 75 -16.03 1.52 -7.30
N ARG A 76 -16.39 0.77 -8.34
CA ARG A 76 -17.74 0.82 -8.91
C ARG A 76 -18.73 -0.12 -8.22
N LEU A 77 -18.25 -1.26 -7.74
CA LEU A 77 -19.14 -2.34 -7.30
C LEU A 77 -18.99 -2.63 -5.81
N VAL A 78 -17.75 -2.65 -5.32
CA VAL A 78 -17.45 -3.08 -3.96
C VAL A 78 -17.70 -1.94 -2.98
N LEU A 79 -17.03 -0.80 -3.17
CA LEU A 79 -17.11 0.32 -2.23
C LEU A 79 -18.53 0.86 -2.06
N PRO A 80 -19.32 1.21 -3.11
CA PRO A 80 -20.62 1.82 -2.90
C PRO A 80 -21.58 0.91 -2.11
N ARG A 81 -21.56 -0.40 -2.39
CA ARG A 81 -22.42 -1.38 -1.70
C ARG A 81 -22.01 -1.57 -0.25
N LEU A 82 -20.70 -1.60 0.00
CA LEU A 82 -20.16 -1.85 1.33
C LEU A 82 -20.18 -0.61 2.19
N THR A 83 -19.94 0.58 1.64
CA THR A 83 -20.14 1.85 2.35
C THR A 83 -21.56 1.93 2.91
N VAL A 84 -22.59 1.54 2.14
CA VAL A 84 -23.97 1.49 2.66
C VAL A 84 -24.12 0.47 3.80
N ALA A 85 -23.51 -0.71 3.68
CA ALA A 85 -23.61 -1.75 4.71
C ALA A 85 -22.81 -1.44 5.99
N PHE A 86 -21.64 -0.81 5.87
CA PHE A 86 -20.74 -0.46 6.98
C PHE A 86 -21.14 0.85 7.67
N LEU A 87 -21.79 1.77 6.96
CA LEU A 87 -22.31 3.01 7.55
C LEU A 87 -23.76 2.89 8.03
N SER A 88 -24.39 1.71 7.89
CA SER A 88 -25.69 1.47 8.49
C SER A 88 -25.62 1.54 10.02
N ALA A 89 -26.61 2.17 10.65
CA ALA A 89 -26.68 2.28 12.12
C ALA A 89 -26.72 0.91 12.82
N ASP A 90 -27.22 -0.11 12.12
CA ASP A 90 -27.30 -1.49 12.60
C ASP A 90 -26.04 -2.31 12.30
N SER A 91 -25.00 -1.69 11.73
CA SER A 91 -23.76 -2.38 11.43
C SER A 91 -23.05 -2.75 12.73
N PRO A 92 -22.68 -4.02 12.95
CA PRO A 92 -21.90 -4.42 14.11
C PRO A 92 -20.45 -3.92 14.05
N PHE A 93 -20.08 -3.18 13.00
CA PHE A 93 -18.71 -2.75 12.74
C PHE A 93 -18.53 -1.25 12.96
N SER A 94 -17.35 -0.89 13.45
CA SER A 94 -17.00 0.51 13.59
C SER A 94 -16.78 1.14 12.22
N PRO A 95 -17.46 2.25 11.88
CA PRO A 95 -17.16 3.02 10.68
C PRO A 95 -15.69 3.42 10.58
N LEU A 96 -14.98 3.52 11.71
CA LEU A 96 -13.54 3.84 11.80
C LEU A 96 -12.62 2.70 11.35
N GLU A 97 -13.15 1.48 11.22
CA GLU A 97 -12.42 0.32 10.70
C GLU A 97 -12.54 0.20 9.18
N PHE A 98 -13.51 0.88 8.58
CA PHE A 98 -13.70 0.83 7.15
C PHE A 98 -12.58 1.55 6.41
N CYS A 99 -11.82 0.80 5.63
CA CYS A 99 -10.75 1.22 4.74
C CYS A 99 -9.66 2.06 5.43
N ARG A 100 -8.84 1.40 6.24
CA ARG A 100 -7.68 2.01 6.91
C ARG A 100 -6.46 2.09 6.00
N SER A 101 -6.30 1.14 5.08
CA SER A 101 -5.20 1.15 4.13
C SER A 101 -5.62 0.84 2.70
N ILE A 102 -4.86 1.39 1.75
CA ILE A 102 -4.95 1.05 0.34
C ILE A 102 -3.56 0.81 -0.22
N SER A 103 -3.39 -0.28 -0.96
CA SER A 103 -2.12 -0.62 -1.61
C SER A 103 -2.31 -0.83 -3.10
N PHE A 104 -1.30 -0.47 -3.87
CA PHE A 104 -1.27 -0.61 -5.32
C PHE A 104 -0.08 -1.49 -5.72
N LEU A 105 -0.33 -2.46 -6.60
CA LEU A 105 0.70 -3.26 -7.24
C LEU A 105 1.02 -2.69 -8.63
N LEU A 106 2.28 -2.38 -8.87
CA LEU A 106 2.84 -1.96 -10.14
C LEU A 106 3.76 -3.07 -10.63
N GLU A 107 3.16 -4.05 -11.29
CA GLU A 107 3.87 -5.22 -11.81
C GLU A 107 4.22 -5.05 -13.28
N VAL A 108 5.48 -5.35 -13.63
CA VAL A 108 5.97 -5.34 -15.01
C VAL A 108 6.58 -6.69 -15.37
N ASP A 109 6.48 -7.03 -16.66
CA ASP A 109 7.21 -8.17 -17.23
C ASP A 109 8.72 -7.89 -17.10
N PRO A 110 9.48 -8.74 -16.39
CA PRO A 110 10.90 -8.50 -16.17
C PRO A 110 11.74 -8.60 -17.45
N TYR A 111 11.20 -9.05 -18.58
CA TYR A 111 11.92 -9.08 -19.85
C TYR A 111 11.61 -7.88 -20.74
N ARG A 112 10.61 -7.06 -20.37
CA ARG A 112 10.19 -5.87 -21.12
C ARG A 112 10.62 -4.59 -20.42
N GLY A 113 10.80 -3.51 -21.17
CA GLY A 113 11.00 -2.19 -20.59
C GLY A 113 9.85 -1.77 -19.67
N ASN A 114 10.16 -1.05 -18.60
CA ASN A 114 9.14 -0.45 -17.74
C ASN A 114 8.28 0.54 -18.55
N PRO A 115 6.95 0.40 -18.58
CA PRO A 115 6.09 1.41 -19.18
C PRO A 115 6.14 2.67 -18.31
N LEU A 116 6.55 3.79 -18.88
CA LEU A 116 6.55 5.10 -18.21
C LEU A 116 5.51 6.01 -18.91
N PRO A 117 4.37 6.32 -18.27
CA PRO A 117 3.93 5.89 -16.94
C PRO A 117 3.38 4.46 -16.91
N HIS A 118 3.40 3.82 -15.73
CA HIS A 118 2.62 2.61 -15.50
C HIS A 118 1.12 2.91 -15.70
N PRO A 119 0.34 2.03 -16.37
CA PRO A 119 -1.08 2.29 -16.67
C PRO A 119 -1.95 2.62 -15.45
N ILE A 120 -1.58 2.16 -14.26
CA ILE A 120 -2.35 2.40 -13.02
C ILE A 120 -2.25 3.84 -12.51
N TRP A 121 -1.27 4.64 -12.96
CA TRP A 121 -1.00 5.97 -12.38
C TRP A 121 -2.15 6.96 -12.55
N SER A 122 -2.87 6.87 -13.68
CA SER A 122 -4.08 7.67 -13.89
C SER A 122 -5.13 7.34 -12.83
N ASN A 123 -5.29 6.07 -12.49
CA ASN A 123 -6.23 5.64 -11.47
C ASN A 123 -5.78 5.98 -10.05
N ILE A 124 -4.48 5.83 -9.72
CA ILE A 124 -3.94 6.26 -8.41
C ILE A 124 -4.26 7.74 -8.19
N ARG A 125 -3.94 8.59 -9.17
CA ARG A 125 -4.18 10.04 -9.08
C ARG A 125 -5.65 10.37 -8.88
N CYS A 126 -6.52 9.70 -9.64
CA CYS A 126 -7.96 9.87 -9.51
C CYS A 126 -8.43 9.49 -8.09
N ILE A 127 -7.99 8.35 -7.57
CA ILE A 127 -8.40 7.88 -6.24
C ILE A 127 -7.93 8.77 -5.13
N MET A 128 -6.68 9.26 -5.17
CA MET A 128 -6.17 10.13 -4.11
C MET A 128 -7.03 11.38 -3.92
N GLN A 129 -7.63 11.90 -4.99
CA GLN A 129 -8.57 13.02 -4.94
C GLN A 129 -9.94 12.62 -4.35
N LEU A 130 -10.32 11.35 -4.47
CA LEU A 130 -11.60 10.82 -4.01
C LEU A 130 -11.55 10.27 -2.58
N LEU A 131 -10.37 9.92 -2.07
CA LEU A 131 -10.21 9.34 -0.73
C LEU A 131 -10.90 10.16 0.38
N PRO A 132 -10.73 11.50 0.49
CA PRO A 132 -11.39 12.27 1.56
C PRO A 132 -12.91 12.13 1.59
N LYS A 133 -13.52 11.93 0.43
CA LYS A 133 -14.98 11.86 0.28
C LYS A 133 -15.54 10.46 0.51
N TYR A 134 -14.85 9.44 -0.01
CA TYR A 134 -15.39 8.07 -0.05
C TYR A 134 -14.71 7.11 0.93
N LEU A 135 -13.47 7.40 1.32
CA LEU A 135 -12.64 6.57 2.20
C LEU A 135 -11.89 7.45 3.20
N PRO A 136 -12.61 8.18 4.07
CA PRO A 136 -12.02 9.19 4.95
C PRO A 136 -11.05 8.61 5.99
N ASN A 137 -11.17 7.32 6.31
CA ASN A 137 -10.32 6.66 7.30
C ASN A 137 -9.02 6.08 6.71
N VAL A 138 -8.74 6.27 5.42
CA VAL A 138 -7.50 5.79 4.82
C VAL A 138 -6.33 6.58 5.40
N GLN A 139 -5.56 5.90 6.24
CA GLN A 139 -4.38 6.44 6.91
C GLN A 139 -3.09 5.97 6.25
N ARG A 140 -3.12 4.83 5.55
CA ARG A 140 -1.94 4.21 4.95
C ARG A 140 -2.11 4.01 3.45
N VAL A 141 -1.15 4.51 2.68
CA VAL A 141 -1.03 4.25 1.24
C VAL A 141 0.24 3.45 0.99
N SER A 142 0.14 2.39 0.20
CA SER A 142 1.28 1.56 -0.17
C SER A 142 1.41 1.44 -1.69
N VAL A 143 2.62 1.58 -2.21
CA VAL A 143 2.95 1.38 -3.63
C VAL A 143 4.00 0.29 -3.73
N ASN A 144 3.59 -0.85 -4.29
CA ASN A 144 4.41 -2.04 -4.43
C ASN A 144 4.84 -2.18 -5.88
N TYR A 145 6.10 -1.87 -6.15
CA TYR A 145 6.75 -2.10 -7.43
C TYR A 145 7.24 -3.54 -7.52
N HIS A 146 6.80 -4.28 -8.53
CA HIS A 146 7.27 -5.65 -8.80
C HIS A 146 8.00 -5.72 -10.14
N ASN A 147 9.25 -6.20 -10.12
CA ASN A 147 10.19 -6.23 -11.25
C ASN A 147 10.55 -4.87 -11.85
N TRP A 148 10.13 -3.77 -11.22
CA TRP A 148 10.43 -2.43 -11.66
C TRP A 148 11.90 -2.07 -11.41
N TRP A 149 12.62 -1.66 -12.45
CA TRP A 149 14.07 -1.39 -12.35
C TRP A 149 14.50 0.03 -12.72
N CYS A 150 13.58 0.96 -12.90
CA CYS A 150 13.93 2.36 -13.06
C CYS A 150 13.24 3.21 -12.01
N SER A 151 13.75 4.41 -11.81
CA SER A 151 13.09 5.39 -10.97
C SER A 151 11.82 5.87 -11.66
N ASP A 152 10.72 6.00 -10.91
CA ASP A 152 9.42 6.38 -11.45
C ASP A 152 9.20 7.91 -11.35
N PRO A 153 9.38 8.68 -12.44
CA PRO A 153 9.22 10.13 -12.40
C PRO A 153 7.77 10.57 -12.18
N TYR A 154 6.78 9.67 -12.31
CA TYR A 154 5.39 10.01 -12.04
C TYR A 154 5.06 9.98 -10.56
N PHE A 155 5.90 9.33 -9.75
CA PHE A 155 5.74 9.32 -8.31
C PHE A 155 5.87 10.72 -7.70
N THR A 156 6.76 11.57 -8.23
CA THR A 156 6.92 12.96 -7.74
C THR A 156 5.67 13.82 -7.95
N ARG A 157 4.74 13.37 -8.79
CA ARG A 157 3.45 14.03 -9.04
C ARG A 157 2.34 13.50 -8.14
N LEU A 158 2.65 12.53 -7.27
CA LEU A 158 1.70 12.01 -6.29
C LEU A 158 1.38 13.11 -5.28
N ARG A 159 0.08 13.35 -5.09
CA ARG A 159 -0.45 14.18 -4.01
C ARG A 159 -1.27 13.27 -3.11
N LEU A 160 -0.88 13.18 -1.86
CA LEU A 160 -1.61 12.44 -0.84
C LEU A 160 -2.55 13.40 -0.10
N PRO A 161 -3.79 12.99 0.21
CA PRO A 161 -4.68 13.79 1.03
C PRO A 161 -4.21 13.78 2.49
N GLU A 162 -4.61 14.79 3.26
CA GLU A 162 -4.09 15.04 4.63
C GLU A 162 -4.36 13.89 5.62
N GLN A 163 -5.40 13.08 5.40
CA GLN A 163 -5.66 11.93 6.26
C GLN A 163 -4.62 10.80 6.14
N VAL A 164 -3.84 10.78 5.05
CA VAL A 164 -2.81 9.75 4.83
C VAL A 164 -1.55 10.13 5.59
N VAL A 165 -1.26 9.35 6.63
CA VAL A 165 -0.13 9.56 7.54
C VAL A 165 0.97 8.51 7.40
N GLU A 166 0.69 7.37 6.76
CA GLU A 166 1.67 6.33 6.47
C GLU A 166 1.83 6.14 4.95
N LEU A 167 3.07 6.14 4.48
CA LEU A 167 3.42 5.82 3.10
C LEU A 167 4.42 4.67 3.08
N ASP A 168 4.10 3.62 2.34
CA ASP A 168 5.05 2.57 2.02
C ASP A 168 5.37 2.52 0.54
N VAL A 169 6.65 2.37 0.22
CA VAL A 169 7.11 2.12 -1.14
C VAL A 169 8.02 0.91 -1.13
N VAL A 170 7.60 -0.17 -1.78
CA VAL A 170 8.26 -1.47 -1.70
C VAL A 170 8.64 -1.93 -3.10
N PHE A 171 9.91 -2.30 -3.29
CA PHE A 171 10.43 -2.88 -4.51
C PHE A 171 10.70 -4.37 -4.30
N THR A 172 10.06 -5.20 -5.12
CA THR A 172 10.23 -6.66 -5.13
C THR A 172 10.68 -7.13 -6.52
N HIS A 173 11.41 -8.24 -6.56
CA HIS A 173 12.02 -8.75 -7.78
C HIS A 173 11.92 -10.27 -7.84
N SER A 174 11.39 -10.79 -8.95
CA SER A 174 11.38 -12.22 -9.25
C SER A 174 12.70 -12.70 -9.84
N LEU A 175 13.47 -11.80 -10.48
CA LEU A 175 14.74 -12.13 -11.14
C LEU A 175 15.89 -11.28 -10.61
N PRO A 176 17.10 -11.85 -10.39
CA PRO A 176 18.25 -11.08 -9.87
C PRO A 176 18.64 -9.87 -10.73
N PHE A 177 18.50 -9.97 -12.05
CA PHE A 177 18.92 -8.90 -12.95
C PHE A 177 18.03 -7.65 -12.86
N SER A 178 16.72 -7.77 -12.54
CA SER A 178 15.86 -6.60 -12.38
C SER A 178 16.30 -5.77 -11.18
N LYS A 179 16.72 -6.45 -10.09
CA LYS A 179 17.35 -5.83 -8.92
C LYS A 179 18.70 -5.18 -9.27
N ALA A 180 19.52 -5.83 -10.09
CA ALA A 180 20.80 -5.27 -10.52
C ALA A 180 20.62 -3.98 -11.34
N ARG A 181 19.67 -3.97 -12.27
CA ARG A 181 19.33 -2.80 -13.10
C ARG A 181 18.82 -1.63 -12.25
N LEU A 182 17.95 -1.89 -11.27
CA LEU A 182 17.46 -0.86 -10.34
C LEU A 182 18.60 -0.12 -9.62
N LYS A 183 19.66 -0.84 -9.24
CA LYS A 183 20.83 -0.27 -8.58
C LYS A 183 21.71 0.56 -9.50
N GLN A 184 21.72 0.25 -10.79
CA GLN A 184 22.51 0.95 -11.81
C GLN A 184 21.79 2.18 -12.38
N ASP A 185 20.47 2.25 -12.23
CA ASP A 185 19.67 3.35 -12.76
C ASP A 185 20.12 4.70 -12.21
N VAL A 186 20.27 5.68 -13.10
CA VAL A 186 20.85 6.99 -12.80
C VAL A 186 19.75 7.97 -12.37
N SER A 187 20.15 8.94 -11.55
CA SER A 187 19.35 9.96 -10.89
C SER A 187 18.06 10.38 -11.59
N LEU A 188 16.97 10.43 -10.81
CA LEU A 188 15.79 11.20 -11.17
C LEU A 188 16.16 12.66 -11.33
N VAL A 189 15.46 13.34 -12.23
CA VAL A 189 15.36 14.79 -12.17
C VAL A 189 14.69 15.13 -10.85
N GLU A 190 15.43 15.79 -9.96
CA GLU A 190 14.88 16.27 -8.70
C GLU A 190 13.77 17.28 -9.01
N ASP A 191 12.59 17.01 -8.48
CA ASP A 191 11.46 17.93 -8.49
C ASP A 191 11.41 18.65 -7.14
N PRO A 192 11.82 19.93 -7.08
CA PRO A 192 11.83 20.69 -5.84
C PRO A 192 10.42 20.97 -5.30
N SER A 193 9.38 20.79 -6.12
CA SER A 193 7.99 20.96 -5.71
C SER A 193 7.37 19.67 -5.14
N PHE A 194 8.14 18.58 -5.11
CA PHE A 194 7.68 17.32 -4.56
C PHE A 194 7.76 17.33 -3.02
N ALA A 195 6.59 17.41 -2.39
CA ALA A 195 6.43 17.37 -0.95
C ALA A 195 5.23 16.50 -0.56
N LEU A 196 5.36 15.82 0.58
CA LEU A 196 4.36 14.95 1.18
C LEU A 196 4.25 15.26 2.70
N PRO A 197 3.84 16.49 3.08
CA PRO A 197 3.90 16.95 4.47
C PRO A 197 2.98 16.19 5.43
N GLY A 198 1.90 15.58 4.94
CA GLY A 198 1.00 14.77 5.77
C GLY A 198 1.61 13.45 6.28
N VAL A 199 2.69 12.97 5.65
CA VAL A 199 3.27 11.65 5.92
C VAL A 199 4.13 11.69 7.18
N LYS A 200 3.67 11.00 8.22
CA LYS A 200 4.35 10.88 9.53
C LYS A 200 5.24 9.65 9.62
N LYS A 201 4.96 8.63 8.81
CA LYS A 201 5.71 7.37 8.76
C LYS A 201 5.96 6.98 7.31
N LEU A 202 7.24 6.79 6.99
CA LEU A 202 7.70 6.39 5.68
C LEU A 202 8.43 5.06 5.77
N THR A 203 7.97 4.06 5.02
CA THR A 203 8.68 2.80 4.83
C THR A 203 9.13 2.69 3.39
N VAL A 204 10.43 2.46 3.16
CA VAL A 204 10.96 2.22 1.82
C VAL A 204 11.80 0.95 1.82
N VAL A 205 11.34 -0.08 1.10
CA VAL A 205 12.06 -1.36 1.01
C VAL A 205 12.55 -1.54 -0.42
N GLY A 206 13.85 -1.73 -0.59
CA GLY A 206 14.51 -1.68 -1.89
C GLY A 206 14.52 -0.28 -2.51
N GLY A 207 14.64 -0.23 -3.83
CA GLY A 207 14.69 1.02 -4.58
C GLY A 207 16.10 1.48 -4.96
N ASN A 208 16.15 2.47 -5.84
CA ASN A 208 17.38 3.18 -6.16
C ASN A 208 17.67 4.27 -5.11
N ARG A 209 18.92 4.44 -4.70
CA ARG A 209 19.34 5.41 -3.67
C ARG A 209 18.89 6.85 -3.96
N SER A 210 18.89 7.27 -5.23
CA SER A 210 18.45 8.61 -5.62
C SER A 210 16.95 8.81 -5.36
N PHE A 211 16.12 7.84 -5.78
CA PHE A 211 14.68 7.85 -5.54
C PHE A 211 14.36 7.88 -4.04
N VAL A 212 15.01 7.01 -3.26
CA VAL A 212 14.78 6.96 -1.81
C VAL A 212 15.16 8.29 -1.15
N ARG A 213 16.30 8.90 -1.53
CA ARG A 213 16.69 10.22 -0.99
C ARG A 213 15.64 11.29 -1.27
N GLN A 214 15.13 11.35 -2.50
CA GLN A 214 14.10 12.32 -2.87
C GLN A 214 12.80 12.09 -2.08
N LEU A 215 12.41 10.82 -1.87
CA LEU A 215 11.22 10.47 -1.11
C LEU A 215 11.34 10.86 0.37
N VAL A 216 12.51 10.61 0.97
CA VAL A 216 12.80 11.05 2.34
C VAL A 216 12.77 12.56 2.45
N SER A 217 13.34 13.28 1.47
CA SER A 217 13.30 14.75 1.44
C SER A 217 11.87 15.30 1.30
N ALA A 218 11.01 14.62 0.53
CA ALA A 218 9.61 15.03 0.36
C ALA A 218 8.79 14.84 1.64
N CYS A 219 9.11 13.82 2.44
CA CYS A 219 8.45 13.50 3.71
C CYS A 219 9.19 14.12 4.91
N HIS A 220 9.47 15.42 4.86
CA HIS A 220 10.26 16.12 5.88
C HIS A 220 9.65 16.09 7.30
N ASP A 221 8.34 15.90 7.42
CA ASP A 221 7.61 15.79 8.69
C ASP A 221 7.54 14.34 9.24
N ALA A 222 8.15 13.37 8.56
CA ALA A 222 8.12 11.98 8.97
C ALA A 222 8.93 11.76 10.26
N LYS A 223 8.25 11.26 11.29
CA LYS A 223 8.85 10.90 12.59
C LYS A 223 9.58 9.56 12.55
N SER A 224 9.18 8.70 11.62
CA SER A 224 9.75 7.37 11.45
C SER A 224 10.03 7.12 9.98
N VAL A 225 11.30 6.86 9.67
CA VAL A 225 11.74 6.50 8.32
C VAL A 225 12.51 5.19 8.39
N THR A 226 11.97 4.16 7.76
CA THR A 226 12.60 2.84 7.66
C THR A 226 13.06 2.63 6.22
N SER A 227 14.34 2.35 6.02
CA SER A 227 14.84 1.95 4.72
C SER A 227 15.99 0.96 4.82
N ASP A 228 15.92 -0.10 4.01
CA ASP A 228 16.98 -1.12 3.86
C ASP A 228 18.13 -0.66 2.93
N THR A 229 17.94 0.48 2.24
CA THR A 229 18.90 1.03 1.29
C THR A 229 20.01 1.82 1.99
N PHE A 230 19.77 2.31 3.21
CA PHE A 230 20.77 3.00 4.02
C PHE A 230 21.33 2.08 5.11
N LYS A 231 22.66 1.98 5.21
CA LYS A 231 23.34 1.19 6.25
C LYS A 231 23.25 1.81 7.66
N LYS A 232 22.78 3.05 7.79
CA LYS A 232 22.57 3.75 9.07
C LYS A 232 21.09 4.14 9.19
N PRO A 233 20.51 4.16 10.39
CA PRO A 233 19.13 4.62 10.59
C PRO A 233 18.95 6.04 10.02
N VAL A 234 17.94 6.22 9.17
CA VAL A 234 17.76 7.42 8.33
C VAL A 234 17.60 8.70 9.15
N MET A 235 17.14 8.60 10.42
CA MET A 235 17.05 9.75 11.33
C MET A 235 18.40 10.44 11.58
N SER A 236 19.55 9.78 11.43
CA SER A 236 20.86 10.44 11.53
C SER A 236 21.25 11.21 10.26
N ILE A 237 20.64 10.89 9.11
CA ILE A 237 20.95 11.51 7.81
C ILE A 237 20.19 12.83 7.63
N VAL A 238 18.97 12.93 8.19
CA VAL A 238 18.17 14.17 8.15
C VAL A 238 18.80 15.26 9.02
N GLN A 239 19.45 14.90 10.13
CA GLN A 239 20.17 15.86 10.98
C GLN A 239 21.48 16.38 10.35
N GLU A 240 22.18 15.58 9.54
CA GLU A 240 23.41 16.02 8.85
C GLU A 240 23.13 16.95 7.65
N GLY A 241 21.89 17.03 7.16
CA GLY A 241 21.48 17.90 6.05
C GLY A 241 21.06 19.31 6.44
N VAL A 242 20.92 19.60 7.74
CA VAL A 242 20.54 20.91 8.27
C VAL A 242 21.74 21.48 9.04
N VAL A 243 22.70 22.06 8.33
CA VAL A 243 23.53 23.24 8.69
C VAL A 243 24.78 23.26 7.78
N SER A 244 24.75 24.12 6.77
CA SER A 244 25.86 25.05 6.51
C SER A 244 25.31 26.23 5.71
N THR A 245 24.95 27.30 6.44
CA THR A 245 24.75 28.62 5.84
C THR A 245 26.08 29.08 5.22
N PRO A 246 26.08 29.61 3.98
CA PRO A 246 27.30 30.14 3.39
C PRO A 246 27.66 31.46 4.10
N LYS A 247 28.80 31.49 4.79
CA LYS A 247 29.42 32.73 5.23
C LYS A 247 29.78 33.55 3.99
N LYS A 248 29.03 34.62 3.73
CA LYS A 248 29.41 35.69 2.80
C LYS A 248 30.78 36.22 3.21
N GLN A 249 31.81 35.98 2.40
CA GLN A 249 33.02 36.79 2.44
C GLN A 249 32.80 38.03 1.58
N LEU A 250 32.55 39.16 2.23
CA LEU A 250 32.81 40.47 1.64
C LEU A 250 34.34 40.64 1.57
N LYS A 251 34.91 40.66 0.36
CA LYS A 251 36.24 41.21 0.13
C LYS A 251 36.07 42.65 -0.35
N SER A 252 36.43 43.59 0.51
CA SER A 252 36.66 44.99 0.19
C SER A 252 37.89 45.09 -0.72
N TYR A 253 37.77 45.80 -1.84
CA TYR A 253 38.91 46.29 -2.60
C TYR A 253 39.25 47.70 -2.08
N ILE A 254 40.47 47.85 -1.56
CA ILE A 254 41.30 49.05 -1.73
C ILE A 254 42.48 48.58 -2.58
#